data_AF-A0A6J3LRD1-F1
#
_entry.id   AF-A0A6J3LRD1-F1
#
_cell.length_a   1.000
_cell.length_b   1.000
_cell.length_c   1.000
_cell.angle_alpha   90.00
_cell.angle_beta   90.00
_cell.angle_gamma   90.00
#
_symmetry.space_group_name_H-M   'P 1'
#
loop_
_entity.id
_entity.type
_entity.pdbx_description
1 polymer ?
#
loop_
_entity_poly.entity_id
_entity_poly.type
_entity_poly.pdbx_seq_one_letter_code
_entity_poly.pdbx_strand_id
1 'polypeptide(L)'
;MNKSRRALSENGLRLNRYRMQMSTQVAERLAANVANFNPLGDDGKPLEDKHRRRIDTVLQRAFNRVSRSAQKQVLVLAASDQSALQIPNAVKYHTPDYLIERLRTTMLDRWRRILYQRSPHFADFRATEPVLPKWIDETKLCEYFCIYEHCSKPNQTYETSEILVEHFKAEHAQNLWACGECPHLEAFTDPGDYKQHLMEHFRGSSEERVKFVDDLPAAIHFLRQRVPYEVACCLFCGFQPNIMQEHISANKLQEEIRNHMMKHMKSLAYSGLM
;
A
#
# COMPACT_ATOMS: atom_id res chain seq x y z
N MET A 1 1.70 -44.70 22.37
CA MET A 1 0.88 -44.06 21.31
C MET A 1 1.30 -42.64 20.90
N ASN A 2 2.17 -41.91 21.63
CA ASN A 2 2.53 -40.52 21.30
C ASN A 2 3.54 -40.33 20.15
N LYS A 3 4.43 -41.29 19.87
CA LYS A 3 5.43 -41.17 18.79
C LYS A 3 4.81 -41.16 17.38
N SER A 4 3.78 -41.97 17.15
CA SER A 4 3.11 -42.07 15.85
C SER A 4 2.31 -40.80 15.50
N ARG A 5 1.63 -40.19 16.48
CA ARG A 5 0.94 -38.90 16.29
C ARG A 5 1.89 -37.75 15.95
N ARG A 6 3.09 -37.74 16.55
CA ARG A 6 4.12 -36.72 16.27
C ARG A 6 4.68 -36.86 14.84
N ALA A 7 4.97 -38.09 14.41
CA ALA A 7 5.45 -38.36 13.06
C ALA A 7 4.42 -38.00 11.96
N LEU A 8 3.13 -38.28 12.19
CA LEU A 8 2.06 -37.89 11.26
C LEU A 8 1.92 -36.36 11.16
N SER A 9 2.09 -35.64 12.26
CA SER A 9 2.09 -34.17 12.29
C SER A 9 3.27 -33.57 11.51
N GLU A 10 4.48 -34.11 11.68
CA GLU A 10 5.67 -33.65 10.97
C GLU A 10 5.59 -33.90 9.45
N ASN A 11 5.04 -35.05 9.05
CA ASN A 11 4.80 -35.36 7.63
C ASN A 11 3.76 -34.43 7.00
N GLY A 12 2.69 -34.10 7.73
CA GLY A 12 1.70 -33.11 7.29
C GLY A 12 2.31 -31.72 7.07
N LEU A 13 3.15 -31.25 8.00
CA LEU A 13 3.86 -29.97 7.87
C LEU A 13 4.86 -29.96 6.70
N ARG A 14 5.52 -31.10 6.42
CA ARG A 14 6.41 -31.24 5.27
C ARG A 14 5.66 -31.19 3.95
N LEU A 15 4.57 -31.95 3.81
CA LEU A 15 3.74 -31.94 2.60
C LEU A 15 3.15 -30.56 2.33
N ASN A 16 2.71 -29.84 3.38
CA ASN A 16 2.19 -28.48 3.22
C ASN A 16 3.29 -27.51 2.73
N ARG A 17 4.51 -27.60 3.28
CA ARG A 17 5.67 -26.83 2.79
C ARG A 17 5.97 -27.12 1.32
N TYR A 18 6.02 -28.39 0.90
CA TYR A 18 6.23 -28.76 -0.49
C TYR A 18 5.13 -28.21 -1.42
N ARG A 19 3.86 -28.29 -0.99
CA ARG A 19 2.73 -27.73 -1.74
C ARG A 19 2.88 -26.22 -1.93
N MET A 20 3.25 -25.49 -0.88
CA MET A 20 3.49 -24.05 -0.96
C MET A 20 4.67 -23.70 -1.88
N GLN A 21 5.77 -24.44 -1.81
CA GLN A 21 6.93 -24.25 -2.68
C GLN A 21 6.58 -24.48 -4.15
N MET A 22 5.89 -25.57 -4.48
CA MET A 22 5.45 -25.86 -5.85
C MET A 22 4.49 -24.77 -6.36
N SER A 23 3.54 -24.33 -5.53
CA SER A 23 2.62 -23.24 -5.88
C SER A 23 3.36 -21.94 -6.17
N THR A 24 4.42 -21.65 -5.41
CA THR A 24 5.25 -20.45 -5.59
C THR A 24 6.02 -20.52 -6.90
N GLN A 25 6.67 -21.65 -7.20
CA GLN A 25 7.41 -21.83 -8.46
C GLN A 25 6.51 -21.75 -9.70
N VAL A 26 5.29 -22.30 -9.63
CA VAL A 26 4.31 -22.19 -10.72
C VAL A 26 3.89 -20.73 -10.91
N ALA A 27 3.63 -20.00 -9.83
CA ALA A 27 3.30 -18.58 -9.88
C ALA A 27 4.43 -17.74 -10.48
N GLU A 28 5.69 -17.99 -10.10
CA GLU A 28 6.87 -17.32 -10.63
C GLU A 28 7.05 -17.57 -12.13
N ARG A 29 6.87 -18.81 -12.61
CA ARG A 29 6.94 -19.13 -14.04
C ARG A 29 5.84 -18.46 -14.84
N LEU A 30 4.61 -18.44 -14.33
CA LEU A 30 3.50 -17.75 -14.97
C LEU A 30 3.74 -16.24 -15.04
N ALA A 31 4.26 -15.63 -13.96
CA ALA A 31 4.63 -14.22 -13.96
C ALA A 31 5.72 -13.91 -14.99
N ALA A 32 6.74 -14.77 -15.11
CA ALA A 32 7.78 -14.61 -16.13
C ALA A 32 7.22 -14.72 -17.56
N ASN A 33 6.32 -15.67 -17.82
CA ASN A 33 5.67 -15.81 -19.13
C ASN A 33 4.82 -14.59 -19.48
N VAL A 34 4.07 -14.04 -18.52
CA VAL A 34 3.28 -12.82 -18.70
C VAL A 34 4.19 -11.60 -18.92
N ALA A 35 5.31 -11.49 -18.20
CA ALA A 35 6.25 -10.40 -18.38
C ALA A 35 6.88 -10.40 -19.78
N ASN A 36 7.12 -11.59 -20.34
CA ASN A 36 7.65 -11.78 -21.69
C ASN A 36 6.55 -11.77 -22.79
N PHE A 37 5.28 -11.69 -22.40
CA PHE A 37 4.16 -11.69 -23.34
C PHE A 37 4.04 -10.32 -24.02
N ASN A 38 4.40 -10.27 -25.31
CA ASN A 38 4.33 -9.06 -26.13
C ASN A 38 3.26 -9.22 -27.23
N PRO A 39 1.99 -8.90 -26.93
CA PRO A 39 0.92 -9.05 -27.91
C PRO A 39 1.12 -8.06 -29.07
N LEU A 40 1.00 -8.55 -30.30
CA LEU A 40 1.06 -7.73 -31.51
C LEU A 40 -0.35 -7.32 -31.93
N GLY A 41 -0.48 -6.13 -32.53
CA GLY A 41 -1.71 -5.64 -33.13
C GLY A 41 -1.91 -6.19 -34.53
N ASP A 42 -3.06 -5.88 -35.14
CA ASP A 42 -3.37 -6.27 -36.53
C ASP A 42 -2.37 -5.69 -37.55
N ASP A 43 -1.63 -4.66 -37.15
CA ASP A 43 -0.55 -4.02 -37.92
C ASP A 43 0.83 -4.66 -37.68
N GLY A 44 0.91 -5.75 -36.91
CA GLY A 44 2.14 -6.43 -36.54
C GLY A 44 3.02 -5.67 -35.54
N LYS A 45 2.57 -4.53 -35.01
CA LYS A 45 3.32 -3.74 -34.02
C LYS A 45 2.96 -4.13 -32.59
N PRO A 46 3.83 -3.91 -31.60
CA PRO A 46 3.51 -4.15 -30.19
C PRO A 46 2.26 -3.37 -29.76
N LEU A 47 1.22 -4.07 -29.28
CA LEU A 47 0.02 -3.45 -28.70
C LEU A 47 0.34 -2.66 -27.44
N GLU A 48 1.50 -2.92 -26.84
CA GLU A 48 2.00 -2.25 -25.64
C GLU A 48 2.05 -0.73 -25.82
N ASP A 49 2.53 -0.20 -26.94
CA ASP A 49 2.63 1.26 -27.16
C ASP A 49 1.26 1.93 -27.25
N LYS A 50 0.28 1.25 -27.84
CA LYS A 50 -1.11 1.73 -27.89
C LYS A 50 -1.71 1.74 -26.48
N HIS A 51 -1.46 0.72 -25.68
CA HIS A 51 -1.97 0.61 -24.32
C HIS A 51 -1.27 1.56 -23.35
N ARG A 52 0.04 1.75 -23.48
CA ARG A 52 0.80 2.74 -22.71
C ARG A 52 0.23 4.14 -22.92
N ARG A 53 0.00 4.56 -24.18
CA ARG A 53 -0.67 5.84 -24.50
C ARG A 53 -2.08 5.95 -23.90
N ARG A 54 -2.84 4.85 -23.90
CA ARG A 54 -4.17 4.80 -23.29
C ARG A 54 -4.10 4.96 -21.76
N ILE A 55 -3.20 4.24 -21.10
CA ILE A 55 -2.92 4.33 -19.67
C ILE A 55 -2.53 5.77 -19.32
N ASP A 56 -1.60 6.37 -20.07
CA ASP A 56 -1.19 7.76 -19.87
C ASP A 56 -2.37 8.73 -19.97
N THR A 57 -3.25 8.54 -20.95
CA THR A 57 -4.46 9.35 -21.11
C THR A 57 -5.41 9.20 -19.92
N VAL A 58 -5.59 7.97 -19.41
CA VAL A 58 -6.43 7.69 -18.24
C VAL A 58 -5.86 8.35 -16.98
N LEU A 59 -4.55 8.17 -16.72
CA LEU A 59 -3.86 8.76 -15.57
C LEU A 59 -3.90 10.29 -15.64
N GLN A 60 -3.61 10.87 -16.80
CA GLN A 60 -3.67 12.32 -17.00
C GLN A 60 -5.08 12.86 -16.73
N ARG A 61 -6.14 12.19 -17.22
CA ARG A 61 -7.53 12.57 -16.93
C ARG A 61 -7.86 12.46 -15.45
N ALA A 62 -7.43 11.40 -14.78
CA ALA A 62 -7.71 11.17 -13.36
C ALA A 62 -7.09 12.26 -12.48
N PHE A 63 -5.79 12.55 -12.67
CA PHE A 63 -5.08 13.54 -11.86
C PHE A 63 -5.43 14.99 -12.20
N ASN A 64 -5.79 15.28 -13.47
CA ASN A 64 -6.30 16.60 -13.85
C ASN A 64 -7.68 16.89 -13.23
N ARG A 65 -8.56 15.89 -13.12
CA ARG A 65 -9.88 16.06 -12.45
C ARG A 65 -9.73 16.36 -10.97
N VAL A 66 -8.84 15.63 -10.31
CA VAL A 66 -8.50 15.82 -8.91
C VAL A 66 -8.01 17.25 -8.64
N SER A 67 -7.08 17.73 -9.45
CA SER A 67 -6.54 19.10 -9.33
C SER A 67 -7.65 20.17 -9.39
N ARG A 68 -8.65 19.98 -10.26
CA ARG A 68 -9.81 20.89 -10.37
C ARG A 68 -10.77 20.77 -9.19
N SER A 69 -10.97 19.58 -8.64
CA SER A 69 -11.86 19.37 -7.50
C SER A 69 -11.29 19.98 -6.22
N ALA A 70 -9.99 19.81 -5.97
CA ALA A 70 -9.30 20.43 -4.84
C ALA A 70 -9.38 21.97 -4.92
N GLN A 71 -9.16 22.54 -6.10
CA GLN A 71 -9.33 23.99 -6.32
C GLN A 71 -10.74 24.49 -6.01
N LYS A 72 -11.79 23.72 -6.36
CA LYS A 72 -13.17 24.10 -6.05
C LYS A 72 -13.47 24.08 -4.55
N GLN A 73 -12.95 23.12 -3.79
CA GLN A 73 -13.15 23.07 -2.34
C GLN A 73 -12.50 24.24 -1.63
N VAL A 74 -11.28 24.63 -2.04
CA VAL A 74 -10.62 25.84 -1.52
C VAL A 74 -11.47 27.09 -1.81
N LEU A 75 -12.07 27.19 -3.00
CA LEU A 75 -12.92 28.33 -3.36
C LEU A 75 -14.19 28.44 -2.50
N VAL A 76 -14.82 27.31 -2.18
CA VAL A 76 -16.06 27.27 -1.37
C VAL A 76 -15.78 27.65 0.09
N LEU A 77 -14.65 27.20 0.65
CA LEU A 77 -14.22 27.56 2.01
C LEU A 77 -13.80 29.03 2.11
N ALA A 78 -13.13 29.57 1.09
CA ALA A 78 -12.77 30.98 1.05
C ALA A 78 -14.00 31.91 0.93
N ALA A 79 -15.10 31.43 0.35
CA ALA A 79 -16.32 32.22 0.20
C ALA A 79 -17.21 32.25 1.45
N SER A 80 -17.01 31.32 2.41
CA SER A 80 -17.88 31.16 3.57
C SER A 80 -17.39 31.88 4.83
N ASP A 81 -16.15 32.38 4.86
CA ASP A 81 -15.64 33.12 6.03
C ASP A 81 -14.60 34.18 5.63
N GLN A 82 -15.03 35.43 5.47
CA GLN A 82 -14.20 36.53 4.93
C GLN A 82 -13.19 37.11 5.93
N SER A 83 -13.17 36.66 7.19
CA SER A 83 -12.59 37.47 8.28
C SER A 83 -11.27 36.97 8.87
N ALA A 84 -10.80 35.73 8.63
CA ALA A 84 -9.72 35.22 9.49
C ALA A 84 -8.68 34.24 8.93
N LEU A 85 -8.75 33.77 7.68
CA LEU A 85 -7.75 32.79 7.22
C LEU A 85 -7.04 33.27 5.95
N GLN A 86 -5.89 33.91 6.16
CA GLN A 86 -4.77 33.76 5.22
C GLN A 86 -4.42 32.27 5.19
N ILE A 87 -5.14 31.47 4.38
CA ILE A 87 -4.77 30.09 4.09
C ILE A 87 -3.38 30.20 3.44
N PRO A 88 -2.30 29.81 4.12
CA PRO A 88 -0.96 29.96 3.59
C PRO A 88 -0.92 29.16 2.30
N ASN A 89 -0.77 29.85 1.17
CA ASN A 89 -0.60 29.32 -0.18
C ASN A 89 -1.30 27.98 -0.40
N ALA A 90 -2.52 27.97 -0.94
CA ALA A 90 -3.20 26.75 -1.39
C ALA A 90 -2.22 25.84 -2.15
N VAL A 91 -1.63 24.89 -1.42
CA VAL A 91 -0.52 24.09 -1.92
C VAL A 91 -1.14 23.26 -3.03
N LYS A 92 -0.70 23.49 -4.27
CA LYS A 92 -1.13 22.67 -5.40
C LYS A 92 -0.64 21.25 -5.10
N TYR A 93 -1.56 20.42 -4.62
CA TYR A 93 -1.28 19.03 -4.35
C TYR A 93 -0.87 18.35 -5.67
N HIS A 94 0.32 17.76 -5.71
CA HIS A 94 0.84 17.04 -6.86
C HIS A 94 1.11 15.60 -6.46
N THR A 95 0.52 14.65 -7.19
CA THR A 95 0.82 13.22 -7.03
C THR A 95 2.29 12.98 -7.38
N PRO A 96 3.11 12.42 -6.49
CA PRO A 96 4.51 12.15 -6.78
C PRO A 96 4.74 11.34 -8.07
N ASP A 97 5.75 11.71 -8.87
CA ASP A 97 6.03 11.09 -10.17
C ASP A 97 6.29 9.58 -10.06
N TYR A 98 6.95 9.14 -8.98
CA TYR A 98 7.22 7.72 -8.74
C TYR A 98 5.92 6.91 -8.57
N LEU A 99 4.86 7.51 -8.03
CA LEU A 99 3.55 6.85 -7.92
C LEU A 99 2.86 6.76 -9.26
N ILE A 100 2.98 7.79 -10.09
CA ILE A 100 2.46 7.79 -11.46
C ILE A 100 3.13 6.68 -12.27
N GLU A 101 4.45 6.53 -12.16
CA GLU A 101 5.19 5.47 -12.86
C GLU A 101 4.82 4.07 -12.36
N ARG A 102 4.62 3.90 -11.04
CA ARG A 102 4.13 2.63 -10.49
C ARG A 102 2.73 2.31 -10.98
N LEU A 103 1.82 3.27 -10.94
CA LEU A 103 0.47 3.10 -11.50
C LEU A 103 0.51 2.66 -12.96
N ARG A 104 1.31 3.35 -13.78
CA ARG A 104 1.51 3.02 -15.19
C ARG A 104 1.98 1.57 -15.35
N THR A 105 3.02 1.19 -14.60
CA THR A 105 3.59 -0.16 -14.63
C THR A 105 2.58 -1.21 -14.19
N THR A 106 1.89 -0.99 -13.07
CA THR A 106 0.88 -1.92 -12.55
C THR A 106 -0.32 -2.07 -13.49
N MET A 107 -0.81 -0.98 -14.08
CA MET A 107 -1.89 -1.03 -15.06
C MET A 107 -1.48 -1.79 -16.32
N LEU A 108 -0.25 -1.59 -16.79
CA LEU A 108 0.27 -2.29 -17.96
C LEU A 108 0.44 -3.79 -17.70
N ASP A 109 1.00 -4.16 -16.55
CA ASP A 109 1.15 -5.56 -16.17
C ASP A 109 -0.20 -6.26 -16.00
N ARG A 110 -1.17 -5.58 -15.37
CA ARG A 110 -2.56 -6.06 -15.29
C ARG A 110 -3.14 -6.31 -16.68
N TRP A 111 -2.94 -5.39 -17.62
CA TRP A 111 -3.40 -5.56 -18.99
C TRP A 111 -2.74 -6.78 -19.67
N ARG A 112 -1.43 -6.97 -19.52
CA ARG A 112 -0.74 -8.17 -20.03
C ARG A 112 -1.34 -9.45 -19.48
N ARG A 113 -1.61 -9.52 -18.17
CA ARG A 113 -2.26 -10.68 -17.53
C ARG A 113 -3.64 -10.96 -18.13
N ILE A 114 -4.45 -9.92 -18.32
CA ILE A 114 -5.80 -10.06 -18.91
C ILE A 114 -5.72 -10.62 -20.33
N LEU A 115 -4.83 -10.08 -21.16
CA LEU A 115 -4.66 -10.58 -22.53
C LEU A 115 -4.12 -12.00 -22.57
N TYR A 116 -3.15 -12.32 -21.72
CA TYR A 116 -2.60 -13.66 -21.60
C TYR A 116 -3.68 -14.67 -21.20
N GLN A 117 -4.50 -14.34 -20.19
CA GLN A 117 -5.63 -15.18 -19.77
C GLN A 117 -6.68 -15.34 -20.87
N ARG A 118 -6.97 -14.27 -21.62
CA ARG A 118 -7.92 -14.30 -22.74
C ARG A 118 -7.44 -15.11 -23.94
N SER A 119 -6.18 -15.54 -23.96
CA SER A 119 -5.64 -16.26 -25.10
C SER A 119 -5.24 -17.72 -24.83
N PRO A 120 -6.21 -18.62 -24.61
CA PRO A 120 -5.93 -20.05 -24.63
C PRO A 120 -5.46 -20.53 -26.02
N HIS A 121 -5.75 -19.80 -27.10
CA HIS A 121 -5.45 -20.18 -28.49
C HIS A 121 -5.15 -18.95 -29.37
N PHE A 122 -3.91 -18.45 -29.36
CA PHE A 122 -3.48 -17.32 -30.22
C PHE A 122 -3.36 -17.66 -31.72
N ALA A 123 -3.79 -18.84 -32.18
CA ALA A 123 -3.78 -19.17 -33.59
C ALA A 123 -4.90 -18.48 -34.39
N ASP A 124 -6.03 -18.12 -33.78
CA ASP A 124 -7.24 -17.71 -34.53
C ASP A 124 -8.00 -16.50 -33.95
N PHE A 125 -7.34 -15.63 -33.18
CA PHE A 125 -8.00 -14.44 -32.62
C PHE A 125 -8.20 -13.35 -33.69
N ARG A 126 -9.19 -13.55 -34.58
CA ARG A 126 -9.74 -12.46 -35.40
C ARG A 126 -10.60 -11.58 -34.50
N ALA A 127 -10.42 -10.27 -34.64
CA ALA A 127 -10.99 -9.19 -33.83
C ALA A 127 -12.53 -9.11 -33.86
N THR A 128 -13.23 -10.06 -33.26
CA THR A 128 -14.61 -9.85 -32.80
C THR A 128 -14.58 -9.31 -31.38
N GLU A 129 -15.49 -8.36 -31.09
CA GLU A 129 -15.52 -7.58 -29.86
C GLU A 129 -15.36 -8.46 -28.60
N PRO A 130 -14.56 -8.01 -27.62
CA PRO A 130 -14.20 -8.83 -26.48
C PRO A 130 -15.40 -9.01 -25.55
N VAL A 131 -16.13 -10.11 -25.73
CA VAL A 131 -17.02 -10.62 -24.68
C VAL A 131 -16.10 -11.13 -23.56
N LEU A 132 -16.03 -10.38 -22.45
CA LEU A 132 -15.35 -10.81 -21.23
C LEU A 132 -15.80 -12.23 -20.87
N PRO A 133 -14.92 -13.24 -20.85
CA PRO A 133 -15.29 -14.57 -20.40
C PRO A 133 -15.82 -14.49 -18.96
N LYS A 134 -16.98 -15.11 -18.69
CA LYS A 134 -17.64 -15.13 -17.36
C LYS A 134 -16.77 -15.63 -16.19
N TRP A 135 -15.60 -16.21 -16.48
CA TRP A 135 -14.67 -16.75 -15.50
C TRP A 135 -13.49 -15.83 -15.19
N ILE A 136 -13.37 -14.66 -15.84
CA ILE A 136 -12.46 -13.62 -15.35
C ILE A 136 -13.06 -13.13 -14.04
N ASP A 137 -12.53 -13.68 -12.96
CA ASP A 137 -12.77 -13.20 -11.62
C ASP A 137 -12.13 -11.81 -11.55
N GLU A 138 -12.91 -10.76 -11.84
CA GLU A 138 -12.47 -9.37 -11.81
C GLU A 138 -11.85 -9.01 -10.44
N THR A 139 -12.19 -9.77 -9.40
CA THR A 139 -11.62 -9.65 -8.06
C THR A 139 -10.17 -10.14 -7.93
N LYS A 140 -9.66 -10.94 -8.88
CA LYS A 140 -8.28 -11.47 -8.89
C LYS A 140 -7.27 -10.60 -9.62
N LEU A 141 -7.71 -9.50 -10.22
CA LEU A 141 -6.81 -8.56 -10.85
C LEU A 141 -6.19 -7.68 -9.77
N CYS A 142 -5.11 -8.15 -9.12
CA CYS A 142 -4.39 -7.47 -8.04
C CYS A 142 -4.45 -5.93 -8.16
N GLU A 143 -5.28 -5.30 -7.32
CA GLU A 143 -5.67 -3.89 -7.48
C GLU A 143 -4.72 -2.92 -6.78
N TYR A 144 -3.86 -3.46 -5.93
CA TYR A 144 -3.12 -2.70 -4.95
C TYR A 144 -1.62 -2.82 -5.19
N PHE A 145 -0.90 -1.73 -4.93
CA PHE A 145 0.56 -1.69 -4.99
C PHE A 145 1.06 -0.78 -3.88
N CYS A 146 2.35 -0.91 -3.56
CA CYS A 146 2.95 -0.13 -2.48
C CYS A 146 3.12 1.34 -2.86
N ILE A 147 2.76 2.25 -1.95
CA ILE A 147 2.81 3.71 -2.14
C ILE A 147 4.10 4.37 -1.64
N TYR A 148 4.97 3.64 -0.94
CA TYR A 148 6.18 4.18 -0.33
C TYR A 148 7.32 4.27 -1.34
N GLU A 149 7.93 5.46 -1.49
CA GLU A 149 8.97 5.74 -2.49
C GLU A 149 10.13 4.73 -2.47
N HIS A 150 10.61 4.36 -1.28
CA HIS A 150 11.77 3.48 -1.11
C HIS A 150 11.41 2.03 -0.75
N CYS A 151 10.25 1.54 -1.23
CA CYS A 151 9.88 0.14 -1.04
C CYS A 151 10.85 -0.82 -1.71
N SER A 152 11.24 -1.89 -0.99
CA SER A 152 12.06 -3.00 -1.48
C SER A 152 11.39 -3.76 -2.64
N LYS A 153 10.06 -3.70 -2.72
CA LYS A 153 9.22 -4.40 -3.71
C LYS A 153 8.22 -3.41 -4.34
N PRO A 154 8.68 -2.39 -5.07
CA PRO A 154 7.85 -1.25 -5.47
C PRO A 154 6.77 -1.62 -6.51
N ASN A 155 7.01 -2.65 -7.31
CA ASN A 155 6.11 -3.12 -8.37
C ASN A 155 5.32 -4.37 -7.96
N GLN A 156 5.45 -4.82 -6.71
CA GLN A 156 4.65 -5.95 -6.21
C GLN A 156 3.19 -5.52 -6.11
N THR A 157 2.31 -6.33 -6.69
CA THR A 157 0.86 -6.14 -6.61
C THR A 157 0.24 -7.04 -5.55
N TYR A 158 -0.77 -6.56 -4.84
CA TYR A 158 -1.48 -7.29 -3.80
C TYR A 158 -2.94 -7.52 -4.20
N GLU A 159 -3.47 -8.68 -3.84
CA GLU A 159 -4.83 -9.10 -4.20
C GLU A 159 -5.88 -8.35 -3.39
N THR A 160 -5.62 -8.11 -2.10
CA THR A 160 -6.55 -7.44 -1.20
C THR A 160 -5.93 -6.27 -0.45
N SER A 161 -6.77 -5.39 0.09
CA SER A 161 -6.38 -4.28 0.96
C SER A 161 -5.64 -4.76 2.20
N GLU A 162 -6.08 -5.88 2.78
CA GLU A 162 -5.54 -6.44 4.01
C GLU A 162 -4.10 -6.91 3.78
N ILE A 163 -3.83 -7.58 2.66
CA ILE A 163 -2.46 -8.01 2.31
C ILE A 163 -1.55 -6.80 2.09
N LEU A 164 -2.03 -5.73 1.45
CA LEU A 164 -1.27 -4.48 1.32
C LEU A 164 -0.95 -3.86 2.70
N VAL A 165 -1.93 -3.82 3.60
CA VAL A 165 -1.76 -3.30 4.96
C VAL A 165 -0.73 -4.13 5.74
N GLU A 166 -0.77 -5.45 5.63
CA GLU A 166 0.25 -6.32 6.23
C GLU A 166 1.63 -6.07 5.62
N HIS A 167 1.72 -5.82 4.32
CA HIS A 167 2.97 -5.38 3.68
C HIS A 167 3.47 -4.04 4.27
N PHE A 168 2.59 -3.06 4.50
CA PHE A 168 2.96 -1.80 5.15
C PHE A 168 3.50 -2.03 6.56
N LYS A 169 2.85 -2.87 7.36
CA LYS A 169 3.34 -3.23 8.70
C LYS A 169 4.69 -3.93 8.66
N ALA A 170 4.89 -4.82 7.68
CA ALA A 170 6.09 -5.63 7.60
C ALA A 170 7.31 -4.85 7.08
N GLU A 171 7.14 -3.99 6.08
CA GLU A 171 8.24 -3.38 5.32
C GLU A 171 8.38 -1.87 5.59
N HIS A 172 7.31 -1.20 6.02
CA HIS A 172 7.26 0.27 6.15
C HIS A 172 6.97 0.78 7.56
N ALA A 173 6.65 -0.12 8.50
CA ALA A 173 6.48 0.28 9.89
C ALA A 173 7.81 0.78 10.45
N GLN A 174 7.74 1.97 11.03
CA GLN A 174 8.83 2.51 11.82
C GLN A 174 8.86 1.78 13.15
N ASN A 175 10.06 1.67 13.69
CA ASN A 175 10.17 1.18 15.05
C ASN A 175 10.20 2.39 15.98
N LEU A 176 9.18 2.52 16.80
CA LEU A 176 9.03 3.58 17.77
C LEU A 176 8.95 2.98 19.18
N TRP A 177 9.12 3.81 20.18
CA TRP A 177 8.91 3.43 21.57
C TRP A 177 7.75 4.21 22.14
N ALA A 178 6.80 3.53 22.77
CA ALA A 178 5.69 4.16 23.46
C ALA A 178 5.80 3.87 24.95
N CYS A 179 5.61 4.89 25.78
CA CYS A 179 5.55 4.69 27.23
C CYS A 179 4.13 4.26 27.63
N GLY A 180 4.01 3.10 28.27
CA GLY A 180 2.71 2.62 28.77
C GLY A 180 2.14 3.48 29.90
N GLU A 181 2.98 4.23 30.61
CA GLU A 181 2.58 5.12 31.71
C GLU A 181 2.22 6.54 31.25
N CYS A 182 2.65 6.94 30.05
CA CYS A 182 2.41 8.26 29.46
C CYS A 182 1.63 8.17 28.15
N PRO A 183 0.32 7.88 28.20
CA PRO A 183 -0.50 7.71 27.00
C PRO A 183 -0.71 9.00 26.19
N HIS A 184 -0.37 10.15 26.76
CA HIS A 184 -0.47 11.46 26.12
C HIS A 184 0.81 11.88 25.39
N LEU A 185 1.91 11.14 25.60
CA LEU A 185 3.17 11.46 24.96
C LEU A 185 3.25 10.72 23.61
N GLU A 186 3.65 11.45 22.57
CA GLU A 186 3.93 10.84 21.27
C GLU A 186 5.06 9.81 21.37
N ALA A 187 5.03 8.82 20.48
CA ALA A 187 6.02 7.76 20.50
C ALA A 187 7.42 8.32 20.17
N PHE A 188 8.45 7.81 20.84
CA PHE A 188 9.83 8.21 20.65
C PHE A 188 10.41 7.56 19.40
N THR A 189 11.12 8.35 18.59
CA THR A 189 11.86 7.88 17.41
C THR A 189 13.31 7.52 17.73
N ASP A 190 13.86 8.05 18.83
CA ASP A 190 15.22 7.83 19.28
C ASP A 190 15.27 6.99 20.58
N PRO A 191 16.10 5.93 20.64
CA PRO A 191 16.21 5.10 21.84
C PRO A 191 16.86 5.82 23.03
N GLY A 192 17.70 6.83 22.80
CA GLY A 192 18.30 7.68 23.82
C GLY A 192 17.27 8.58 24.50
N ASP A 193 16.37 9.17 23.71
CA ASP A 193 15.26 9.96 24.23
C ASP A 193 14.30 9.08 25.05
N TYR A 194 13.96 7.89 24.55
CA TYR A 194 13.14 6.94 25.31
C TYR A 194 13.84 6.45 26.58
N LYS A 195 15.15 6.20 26.52
CA LYS A 195 15.98 5.88 27.69
C LYS A 195 15.86 6.98 28.74
N GLN A 196 16.05 8.23 28.35
CA GLN A 196 15.97 9.36 29.26
C GLN A 196 14.58 9.45 29.89
N HIS A 197 13.54 9.30 29.08
CA HIS A 197 12.17 9.28 29.57
C HIS A 197 11.91 8.16 30.59
N LEU A 198 12.36 6.92 30.34
CA LEU A 198 12.24 5.83 31.30
C LEU A 198 12.97 6.12 32.62
N MET A 199 14.10 6.83 32.55
CA MET A 199 14.84 7.25 33.74
C MET A 199 14.11 8.32 34.55
N GLU A 200 13.28 9.15 33.93
CA GLU A 200 12.41 10.13 34.61
C GLU A 200 11.25 9.45 35.34
N HIS A 201 10.75 8.32 34.81
CA HIS A 201 9.75 7.49 35.47
C HIS A 201 10.29 6.65 36.63
N PHE A 202 11.61 6.44 36.69
CA PHE A 202 12.20 5.58 37.70
C PHE A 202 12.11 6.19 39.12
N ARG A 203 11.38 5.52 40.02
CA ARG A 203 11.17 5.95 41.42
C ARG A 203 11.87 5.08 42.49
N GLY A 204 12.80 4.20 42.09
CA GLY A 204 13.50 3.30 43.01
C GLY A 204 14.69 3.92 43.74
N SER A 205 15.32 3.13 44.60
CA SER A 205 16.56 3.48 45.31
C SER A 205 17.77 3.62 44.36
N SER A 206 18.88 4.17 44.85
CA SER A 206 20.11 4.32 44.06
C SER A 206 20.68 2.97 43.59
N GLU A 207 20.60 1.92 44.41
CA GLU A 207 21.05 0.56 44.04
C GLU A 207 20.15 -0.08 42.98
N GLU A 208 18.83 0.08 43.10
CA GLU A 208 17.88 -0.38 42.09
C GLU A 208 18.04 0.39 40.78
N ARG A 209 18.39 1.69 40.85
CA ARG A 209 18.66 2.51 39.67
C ARG A 209 19.84 1.98 38.87
N VAL A 210 20.91 1.52 39.52
CA VAL A 210 22.08 0.94 38.84
C VAL A 210 21.67 -0.33 38.09
N LYS A 211 20.95 -1.25 38.74
CA LYS A 211 20.44 -2.46 38.09
C LYS A 211 19.50 -2.15 36.93
N PHE A 212 18.59 -1.18 37.11
CA PHE A 212 17.69 -0.73 36.06
C PHE A 212 18.43 -0.13 34.86
N VAL A 213 19.50 0.64 35.09
CA VAL A 213 20.34 1.19 34.03
C VAL A 213 21.07 0.10 33.26
N ASP A 214 21.54 -0.95 33.95
CA ASP A 214 22.20 -2.10 33.33
C ASP A 214 21.23 -2.93 32.48
N ASP A 215 19.97 -3.08 32.93
CA ASP A 215 18.91 -3.80 32.21
C ASP A 215 18.26 -2.97 31.09
N LEU A 216 18.44 -1.66 31.12
CA LEU A 216 17.76 -0.71 30.24
C LEU A 216 17.97 -0.98 28.73
N PRO A 217 19.17 -1.33 28.24
CA PRO A 217 19.37 -1.65 26.84
C PRO A 217 18.50 -2.82 26.37
N ALA A 218 18.34 -3.85 27.20
CA ALA A 218 17.46 -4.98 26.91
C ALA A 218 16.00 -4.54 26.93
N ALA A 219 15.59 -3.77 27.95
CA ALA A 219 14.23 -3.26 28.05
C ALA A 219 13.85 -2.40 26.84
N ILE A 220 14.70 -1.47 26.41
CA ILE A 220 14.48 -0.63 25.22
C ILE A 220 14.34 -1.51 23.97
N HIS A 221 15.17 -2.55 23.83
CA HIS A 221 15.03 -3.46 22.69
C HIS A 221 13.67 -4.18 22.69
N PHE A 222 13.19 -4.65 23.84
CA PHE A 222 11.92 -5.39 23.95
C PHE A 222 10.67 -4.51 23.92
N LEU A 223 10.76 -3.27 24.39
CA LEU A 223 9.64 -2.31 24.42
C LEU A 223 9.45 -1.58 23.07
N ARG A 224 10.31 -1.87 22.10
CA ARG A 224 10.21 -1.35 20.74
C ARG A 224 8.92 -1.84 20.08
N GLN A 225 8.10 -0.92 19.60
CA GLN A 225 6.86 -1.21 18.89
C GLN A 225 7.02 -0.89 17.40
N ARG A 226 6.41 -1.70 16.55
CA ARG A 226 6.32 -1.41 15.11
C ARG A 226 5.07 -0.59 14.86
N VAL A 227 5.24 0.69 14.57
CA VAL A 227 4.15 1.62 14.28
C VAL A 227 4.10 1.85 12.76
N PRO A 228 2.94 1.63 12.11
CA PRO A 228 2.78 1.92 10.69
C PRO A 228 3.11 3.39 10.41
N TYR A 229 3.77 3.66 9.29
CA TYR A 229 4.01 5.04 8.87
C TYR A 229 2.68 5.77 8.63
N GLU A 230 2.60 6.98 9.15
CA GLU A 230 1.42 7.82 9.05
C GLU A 230 1.41 8.61 7.73
N VAL A 231 0.34 8.46 6.97
CA VAL A 231 0.14 9.24 5.75
C VAL A 231 -0.70 10.46 6.11
N ALA A 232 -0.15 11.66 5.93
CA ALA A 232 -0.83 12.91 6.32
C ALA A 232 -2.03 13.28 5.44
N CYS A 233 -2.10 12.76 4.20
CA CYS A 233 -3.18 13.00 3.26
C CYS A 233 -3.22 11.93 2.17
N CYS A 234 -4.30 11.86 1.41
CA CYS A 234 -4.37 10.96 0.26
C CYS A 234 -3.31 11.31 -0.80
N LEU A 235 -2.45 10.33 -1.14
CA LEU A 235 -1.36 10.56 -2.09
C LEU A 235 -1.80 10.77 -3.57
N PHE A 236 -3.10 10.60 -3.85
CA PHE A 236 -3.65 10.77 -5.20
C PHE A 236 -4.38 12.09 -5.39
N CYS A 237 -4.84 12.72 -4.31
CA CYS A 237 -5.72 13.88 -4.39
C CYS A 237 -5.60 14.92 -3.29
N GLY A 238 -4.72 14.70 -2.30
CA GLY A 238 -4.53 15.61 -1.18
C GLY A 238 -5.69 15.62 -0.19
N PHE A 239 -6.65 14.68 -0.30
CA PHE A 239 -7.73 14.57 0.67
C PHE A 239 -7.18 14.42 2.09
N GLN A 240 -7.63 15.31 2.97
CA GLN A 240 -7.41 15.27 4.40
C GLN A 240 -8.79 15.20 5.07
N PRO A 241 -9.04 14.23 5.96
CA PRO A 241 -10.26 14.21 6.75
C PRO A 241 -10.36 15.51 7.57
N ASN A 242 -11.59 15.98 7.77
CA ASN A 242 -11.81 17.22 8.50
C ASN A 242 -11.50 17.02 9.99
N ILE A 243 -10.37 17.55 10.45
CA ILE A 243 -9.90 17.45 11.85
C ILE A 243 -10.78 18.29 12.80
N MET A 244 -11.66 19.16 12.28
CA MET A 244 -12.56 19.99 13.12
C MET A 244 -13.57 19.18 13.94
N GLN A 245 -13.66 17.86 13.76
CA GLN A 245 -14.33 16.99 14.73
C GLN A 245 -13.33 16.67 15.85
N GLU A 246 -13.46 17.36 16.99
CA GLU A 246 -12.53 17.40 18.13
C GLU A 246 -12.12 16.06 18.78
N HIS A 247 -12.50 14.90 18.25
CA HIS A 247 -12.24 13.59 18.85
C HIS A 247 -11.85 12.46 17.87
N ILE A 248 -11.36 12.77 16.68
CA ILE A 248 -10.84 11.72 15.79
C ILE A 248 -9.44 11.29 16.26
N SER A 249 -9.31 10.04 16.71
CA SER A 249 -7.99 9.47 17.05
C SER A 249 -7.09 9.36 15.81
N ALA A 250 -5.77 9.46 15.98
CA ALA A 250 -4.80 9.32 14.89
C ALA A 250 -5.02 8.04 14.06
N ASN A 251 -5.30 6.92 14.74
CA ASN A 251 -5.64 5.65 14.08
C ASN A 251 -6.86 5.75 13.16
N LYS A 252 -7.93 6.43 13.60
CA LYS A 252 -9.13 6.62 12.80
C LYS A 252 -8.88 7.56 11.62
N LEU A 253 -8.10 8.62 11.82
CA LEU A 253 -7.67 9.52 10.75
C LEU A 253 -6.89 8.77 9.66
N GLN A 254 -5.92 7.95 10.06
CA GLN A 254 -5.13 7.11 9.16
C GLN A 254 -6.00 6.09 8.41
N GLU A 255 -7.00 5.51 9.08
CA GLU A 255 -7.96 4.59 8.47
C GLU A 255 -8.80 5.29 7.38
N GLU A 256 -9.29 6.51 7.64
CA GLU A 256 -10.07 7.28 6.67
C GLU A 256 -9.24 7.68 5.45
N ILE A 257 -7.99 8.13 5.66
CA ILE A 257 -7.06 8.45 4.57
C ILE A 257 -6.78 7.20 3.73
N ARG A 258 -6.49 6.07 4.37
CA ARG A 258 -6.23 4.81 3.68
C ARG A 258 -7.44 4.36 2.87
N ASN A 259 -8.62 4.32 3.46
CA ASN A 259 -9.85 3.93 2.77
C ASN A 259 -10.15 4.84 1.58
N HIS A 260 -9.88 6.13 1.70
CA HIS A 260 -9.97 7.07 0.58
C HIS A 260 -8.97 6.72 -0.54
N MET A 261 -7.71 6.44 -0.21
CA MET A 261 -6.69 6.02 -1.18
C MET A 261 -7.07 4.71 -1.90
N MET A 262 -7.62 3.74 -1.18
CA MET A 262 -8.06 2.47 -1.77
C MET A 262 -9.18 2.67 -2.80
N LYS A 263 -10.08 3.64 -2.58
CA LYS A 263 -11.12 4.00 -3.57
C LYS A 263 -10.49 4.53 -4.87
N HIS A 264 -9.41 5.31 -4.78
CA HIS A 264 -8.67 5.77 -5.96
C HIS A 264 -8.03 4.60 -6.71
N MET A 265 -7.33 3.71 -6.00
CA MET A 265 -6.71 2.53 -6.61
C MET A 265 -7.73 1.66 -7.35
N LYS A 266 -8.88 1.37 -6.71
CA LYS A 266 -10.00 0.66 -7.33
C LYS A 266 -10.52 1.37 -8.57
N SER A 267 -10.81 2.67 -8.47
CA SER A 267 -11.33 3.44 -9.60
C SER A 267 -10.38 3.45 -10.80
N LEU A 268 -9.08 3.58 -10.57
CA LEU A 268 -8.05 3.52 -11.61
C LEU A 268 -7.94 2.11 -12.22
N ALA A 269 -8.03 1.08 -11.39
CA ALA A 269 -8.06 -0.32 -11.80
C ALA A 269 -9.21 -0.62 -12.79
N TYR A 270 -10.43 -0.13 -12.52
CA TYR A 270 -11.58 -0.31 -13.42
C TYR A 270 -11.51 0.58 -14.67
N SER A 271 -10.96 1.79 -14.55
CA SER A 271 -10.87 2.72 -15.69
C SER A 271 -9.94 2.23 -16.80
N GLY A 272 -8.99 1.33 -16.49
CA GLY A 272 -8.12 0.72 -17.49
C GLY A 272 -8.76 -0.42 -18.29
N LEU A 273 -9.92 -0.93 -17.87
CA LEU A 273 -10.62 -2.05 -18.52
C LEU A 273 -11.59 -1.61 -19.62
N MET A 274 -12.12 -0.39 -19.53
CA MET A 274 -13.04 0.19 -20.53
C MET A 274 -12.26 0.84 -21.66
#